data_AF-A0A183DSZ0-F1
#
_entry.id   AF-A0A183DSZ0-F1
#
_cell.length_a   1.000
_cell.length_b   1.000
_cell.length_c   1.000
_cell.angle_alpha   90.00
_cell.angle_beta   90.00
_cell.angle_gamma   90.00
#
_symmetry.space_group_name_H-M   'P 1'
#
loop_
_entity.id
_entity.type
_entity.pdbx_description
1 polymer ?
#
loop_
_entity_poly.entity_id
_entity_poly.type
_entity_poly.pdbx_seq_one_letter_code
_entity_poly.pdbx_strand_id
1 'polypeptide(L)'
;MKLLTSEVDAEAEKWDEYAENDIVKRAKAMSSMAYNMYLFTRGDGPLKTTHDLFTQAEFFAEQANKMYKTVREFSYEIPGSAEKNDLSTVLEKIPIHCQQLQVLVKSPTVGKPATFSKFEIEFRGASVARQVLADEYTQRSSRESTLWRRTPSMRRTAQTPVAQI
;
A
#
# COMPACT_ATOMS: atom_id res chain seq x y z
N MET A 1 11.24 -1.83 0.68
CA MET A 1 10.05 -2.19 1.49
C MET A 1 10.40 -3.06 2.68
N LYS A 2 10.92 -4.29 2.51
CA LYS A 2 11.36 -5.12 3.66
C LYS A 2 12.30 -4.40 4.64
N LEU A 3 13.23 -3.59 4.12
CA LEU A 3 14.15 -2.80 4.95
C LEU A 3 13.43 -1.68 5.73
N LEU A 4 12.49 -0.97 5.09
CA LEU A 4 11.74 0.11 5.74
C LEU A 4 10.83 -0.40 6.86
N THR A 5 10.17 -1.55 6.67
CA THR A 5 9.38 -2.18 7.74
C THR A 5 10.29 -2.67 8.87
N SER A 6 11.45 -3.25 8.52
CA SER A 6 12.43 -3.71 9.51
C SER A 6 13.02 -2.58 10.37
N GLU A 7 13.24 -1.40 9.80
CA GLU A 7 13.71 -0.22 10.55
C GLU A 7 12.63 0.28 11.52
N VAL A 8 11.38 0.34 11.07
CA VAL A 8 10.24 0.73 11.92
C VAL A 8 10.01 -0.27 13.04
N ASP A 9 10.09 -1.57 12.74
CA ASP A 9 9.93 -2.63 13.74
C ASP A 9 11.05 -2.56 14.79
N ALA A 10 12.30 -2.46 14.37
CA ALA A 10 13.45 -2.36 15.28
C ALA A 10 13.43 -1.09 16.14
N GLU A 11 12.92 0.02 15.60
CA GLU A 11 12.72 1.24 16.39
C GLU A 11 11.58 1.04 17.40
N ALA A 12 10.45 0.45 17.00
CA ALA A 12 9.30 0.22 17.87
C ALA A 12 9.59 -0.77 19.01
N GLU A 13 10.44 -1.78 18.80
CA GLU A 13 10.86 -2.75 19.82
C GLU A 13 11.61 -2.11 21.00
N LYS A 14 12.31 -0.99 20.77
CA LYS A 14 13.01 -0.24 21.84
C LYS A 14 12.04 0.35 22.86
N TRP A 15 10.75 0.44 22.52
CA TRP A 15 9.70 1.06 23.31
C TRP A 15 8.70 0.03 23.86
N ASP A 16 9.06 -1.26 23.88
CA ASP A 16 8.18 -2.36 24.33
C ASP A 16 7.73 -2.23 25.79
N GLU A 17 8.53 -1.61 26.66
CA GLU A 17 8.15 -1.30 28.05
C GLU A 17 6.97 -0.31 28.12
N TYR A 18 6.74 0.44 27.05
CA TYR A 18 5.61 1.34 26.85
C TYR A 18 4.61 0.77 25.85
N ALA A 19 4.39 -0.55 25.87
CA ALA A 19 3.48 -1.24 24.95
C ALA A 19 2.07 -0.63 24.89
N GLU A 20 1.62 0.07 25.94
CA GLU A 20 0.34 0.78 25.99
C GLU A 20 0.32 2.12 25.22
N ASN A 21 1.48 2.60 24.75
CA ASN A 21 1.60 3.82 23.97
C ASN A 21 0.96 3.64 22.58
N ASP A 22 -0.05 4.48 22.29
CA ASP A 22 -0.80 4.43 21.04
C ASP A 22 0.07 4.69 19.79
N ILE A 23 1.12 5.50 19.89
CA ILE A 23 2.06 5.75 18.79
C ILE A 23 2.80 4.45 18.48
N VAL A 24 3.34 3.76 19.49
CA VAL A 24 4.08 2.50 19.31
C VAL A 24 3.17 1.41 18.74
N LYS A 25 1.95 1.25 19.29
CA LYS A 25 0.95 0.29 18.78
C LYS A 25 0.62 0.55 17.30
N ARG A 26 0.42 1.82 16.92
CA ARG A 26 0.12 2.21 15.54
C ARG A 26 1.30 1.98 14.61
N ALA A 27 2.53 2.27 15.04
CA ALA A 27 3.73 2.05 14.24
C ALA A 27 3.89 0.56 13.87
N LYS A 28 3.75 -0.32 14.87
CA LYS A 28 3.79 -1.78 14.67
C LYS A 28 2.67 -2.28 13.75
N ALA A 29 1.45 -1.79 13.95
CA ALA A 29 0.33 -2.14 13.08
C ALA A 29 0.59 -1.72 11.63
N MET A 30 1.03 -0.48 11.40
CA MET A 30 1.37 0.02 10.06
C MET A 30 2.51 -0.77 9.41
N SER A 31 3.56 -1.10 10.16
CA SER A 31 4.67 -1.91 9.66
C SER A 31 4.22 -3.31 9.23
N SER A 32 3.43 -3.99 10.06
CA SER A 32 2.84 -5.30 9.74
C SER A 32 1.98 -5.24 8.47
N MET A 33 1.15 -4.20 8.33
CA MET A 33 0.32 -4.00 7.16
C MET A 33 1.15 -3.79 5.88
N ALA A 34 2.17 -2.93 5.93
CA ALA A 34 3.07 -2.68 4.82
C ALA A 34 3.87 -3.93 4.44
N TYR A 35 4.27 -4.74 5.42
CA TYR A 35 4.98 -6.00 5.18
C TYR A 35 4.09 -7.03 4.48
N ASN A 36 2.82 -7.16 4.88
CA ASN A 36 1.85 -8.02 4.18
C ASN A 36 1.64 -7.59 2.72
N MET A 37 1.56 -6.29 2.46
CA MET A 37 1.49 -5.75 1.10
C MET A 37 2.76 -6.06 0.29
N TYR A 38 3.94 -6.01 0.92
CA TYR A 38 5.19 -6.40 0.29
C TYR A 38 5.23 -7.91 -0.03
N LEU A 39 4.84 -8.77 0.91
CA LEU A 39 4.79 -10.22 0.70
C LEU A 39 3.87 -10.59 -0.47
N PHE A 40 2.74 -9.90 -0.61
CA PHE A 40 1.85 -10.07 -1.75
C PHE A 40 2.58 -9.87 -3.10
N THR A 41 3.44 -8.85 -3.21
CA THR A 41 4.25 -8.63 -4.44
C THR A 41 5.24 -9.75 -4.75
N ARG A 42 5.52 -10.62 -3.77
CA ARG A 42 6.38 -11.80 -3.88
C ARG A 42 5.60 -13.09 -4.08
N GLY A 43 4.26 -13.02 -4.12
CA GLY A 43 3.39 -14.20 -4.17
C GLY A 43 3.29 -14.94 -2.84
N ASP A 44 3.61 -14.28 -1.73
CA ASP A 44 3.63 -14.85 -0.37
C ASP A 44 2.73 -14.05 0.59
N GLY A 45 2.59 -14.53 1.82
CA GLY A 45 1.88 -13.85 2.88
C GLY A 45 0.37 -14.10 2.88
N PRO A 46 -0.38 -13.33 3.71
CA PRO A 46 -1.79 -13.61 3.99
C PRO A 46 -2.73 -13.09 2.89
N LEU A 47 -2.32 -12.08 2.12
CA LEU A 47 -3.14 -11.50 1.04
C LEU A 47 -3.11 -12.43 -0.18
N LYS A 48 -4.26 -12.75 -0.77
CA LYS A 48 -4.35 -13.72 -1.88
C LYS A 48 -4.87 -13.11 -3.18
N THR A 49 -5.61 -12.02 -3.09
CA THR A 49 -6.20 -11.35 -4.24
C THR A 49 -5.77 -9.89 -4.31
N THR A 50 -5.86 -9.30 -5.51
CA THR A 50 -5.66 -7.86 -5.70
C THR A 50 -6.67 -7.04 -4.90
N HIS A 51 -7.87 -7.59 -4.66
CA HIS A 51 -8.87 -6.98 -3.80
C HIS A 51 -8.36 -6.89 -2.35
N ASP A 52 -7.80 -7.98 -1.80
CA ASP A 52 -7.22 -7.98 -0.45
C ASP A 52 -6.10 -6.94 -0.31
N LEU A 53 -5.27 -6.79 -1.35
CA LEU A 53 -4.23 -5.76 -1.39
C LEU A 53 -4.80 -4.35 -1.30
N PHE A 54 -5.86 -4.05 -2.06
CA PHE A 54 -6.49 -2.73 -2.03
C PHE A 54 -7.18 -2.46 -0.71
N THR A 55 -7.90 -3.43 -0.16
CA THR A 55 -8.48 -3.33 1.18
C THR A 55 -7.39 -3.09 2.24
N GLN A 56 -6.26 -3.80 2.15
CA GLN A 56 -5.13 -3.61 3.06
C GLN A 56 -4.54 -2.20 2.96
N ALA A 57 -4.43 -1.65 1.74
CA ALA A 57 -3.95 -0.30 1.52
C ALA A 57 -4.93 0.77 2.06
N GLU A 58 -6.24 0.53 1.99
CA GLU A 58 -7.24 1.40 2.62
C GLU A 58 -7.09 1.39 4.15
N PHE A 59 -6.95 0.20 4.76
CA PHE A 59 -6.69 0.10 6.20
C PHE A 59 -5.37 0.74 6.61
N PHE A 60 -4.32 0.60 5.80
CA PHE A 60 -3.03 1.26 6.03
C PHE A 60 -3.20 2.79 6.06
N ALA A 61 -3.90 3.36 5.07
CA ALA A 61 -4.18 4.81 5.03
C ALA A 61 -5.01 5.27 6.23
N GLU A 62 -5.95 4.45 6.70
CA GLU A 62 -6.72 4.75 7.91
C GLU A 62 -5.84 4.74 9.16
N GLN A 63 -4.96 3.74 9.33
CA GLN A 63 -4.03 3.70 10.45
C GLN A 63 -3.04 4.86 10.45
N ALA A 64 -2.52 5.24 9.28
CA ALA A 64 -1.64 6.39 9.11
C ALA A 64 -2.35 7.70 9.52
N ASN A 65 -3.62 7.88 9.18
CA ASN A 65 -4.40 9.03 9.64
C ASN A 65 -4.62 9.03 11.17
N LYS A 66 -4.84 7.86 11.78
CA LYS A 66 -4.95 7.75 13.24
C LYS A 66 -3.62 8.07 13.92
N MET A 67 -2.51 7.60 13.36
CA MET A 67 -1.15 7.94 13.82
C MET A 67 -0.94 9.45 13.80
N TYR A 68 -1.25 10.11 12.67
CA TYR A 68 -1.15 11.56 12.54
C TYR A 68 -1.91 12.29 13.65
N LYS A 69 -3.16 11.88 13.96
CA LYS A 69 -3.95 12.49 15.04
C LYS A 69 -3.29 12.30 16.41
N THR A 70 -2.90 11.06 16.75
CA THR A 70 -2.27 10.74 18.04
C THR A 70 -0.98 11.56 18.25
N VAL A 71 -0.10 11.62 17.25
CA VAL A 71 1.16 12.37 17.38
C VAL A 71 0.89 13.88 17.41
N ARG A 72 -0.11 14.36 16.68
CA ARG A 72 -0.51 15.77 16.70
C ARG A 72 -1.06 16.20 18.06
N GLU A 73 -1.91 15.38 18.68
CA GLU A 73 -2.41 15.61 20.04
C GLU A 73 -1.25 15.67 21.03
N PHE A 74 -0.35 14.68 20.98
CA PHE A 74 0.87 14.68 21.79
C PHE A 74 1.72 15.96 21.59
N SER A 75 1.85 16.44 20.36
CA SER A 75 2.63 17.66 20.08
C SER A 75 2.10 18.91 20.77
N TYR A 76 0.81 18.96 21.12
CA TYR A 76 0.22 20.11 21.83
C TYR A 76 0.64 20.18 23.29
N GLU A 77 1.00 19.05 23.89
CA GLU A 77 1.49 18.98 25.27
C GLU A 77 2.97 19.41 25.38
N ILE A 78 3.69 19.42 24.25
CA ILE A 78 5.11 19.77 24.21
C ILE A 78 5.27 21.29 24.00
N PRO A 79 6.08 21.99 24.82
CA PRO A 79 6.45 23.38 24.58
C PRO A 79 7.08 23.59 23.19
N GLY A 80 7.02 24.82 22.67
CA GLY A 80 7.64 25.13 21.38
C GLY A 80 9.15 24.82 21.37
N SER A 81 9.58 23.90 20.51
CA SER A 81 10.98 23.53 20.32
C SER A 81 11.29 23.32 18.82
N ALA A 82 12.57 23.29 18.45
CA ALA A 82 12.97 23.01 17.08
C ALA A 82 12.53 21.61 16.64
N GLU A 83 12.67 20.62 17.52
CA GLU A 83 12.30 19.22 17.30
C GLU A 83 10.78 19.08 17.08
N LYS A 84 9.97 19.84 17.83
CA LYS A 84 8.52 19.88 17.63
C LYS A 84 8.14 20.45 16.26
N ASN A 85 8.84 21.48 15.80
CA ASN A 85 8.58 22.09 14.49
C ASN A 85 8.95 21.12 13.35
N ASP A 86 10.08 20.43 13.50
CA ASP A 86 10.51 19.39 12.55
C ASP A 86 9.52 18.23 12.52
N LEU A 87 9.08 17.75 13.69
CA LEU A 87 8.06 16.72 13.81
C LEU A 87 6.76 17.15 13.12
N SER A 88 6.33 18.39 13.33
CA SER A 88 5.13 18.95 12.70
C SER A 88 5.24 18.98 11.17
N THR A 89 6.39 19.40 10.65
CA THR A 89 6.67 19.44 9.20
C THR A 89 6.60 18.06 8.56
N VAL A 90 7.05 17.01 9.27
CA VAL A 90 6.94 15.62 8.79
C VAL A 90 5.48 15.14 8.87
N LEU A 91 4.79 15.40 9.99
CA LEU A 91 3.40 14.96 10.21
C LEU A 91 2.43 15.52 9.17
N GLU A 92 2.60 16.77 8.75
CA GLU A 92 1.72 17.42 7.76
C GLU A 92 1.71 16.74 6.37
N LYS A 93 2.71 15.91 6.07
CA LYS A 93 2.78 15.14 4.82
C LYS A 93 1.89 13.90 4.86
N ILE A 94 1.60 13.35 6.04
CA ILE A 94 0.86 12.09 6.18
C ILE A 94 -0.53 12.16 5.55
N PRO A 95 -1.38 13.18 5.82
CA PRO A 95 -2.71 13.27 5.21
C PRO A 95 -2.67 13.29 3.68
N ILE A 96 -1.68 13.97 3.09
CA ILE A 96 -1.50 14.06 1.64
C ILE A 96 -1.21 12.68 1.05
N HIS A 97 -0.29 11.92 1.65
CA HIS A 97 0.03 10.57 1.20
C HIS A 97 -1.13 9.59 1.38
N CYS A 98 -1.87 9.69 2.48
CA CYS A 98 -3.09 8.90 2.68
C CYS A 98 -4.14 9.19 1.60
N GLN A 99 -4.35 10.46 1.25
CA GLN A 99 -5.29 10.85 0.20
C GLN A 99 -4.85 10.33 -1.17
N GLN A 100 -3.56 10.48 -1.50
CA GLN A 100 -2.98 9.93 -2.73
C GLN A 100 -3.22 8.42 -2.81
N LEU A 101 -2.87 7.68 -1.76
CA LEU A 101 -3.07 6.23 -1.67
C LEU A 101 -4.54 5.85 -1.87
N GLN A 102 -5.48 6.56 -1.23
CA GLN A 102 -6.91 6.30 -1.36
C GLN A 102 -7.45 6.55 -2.77
N VAL A 103 -7.02 7.61 -3.45
CA VAL A 103 -7.39 7.86 -4.86
C VAL A 103 -6.85 6.73 -5.74
N LEU A 104 -5.60 6.35 -5.48
CA LEU A 104 -4.86 5.36 -6.23
C LEU A 104 -5.41 3.93 -6.13
N VAL A 105 -6.06 3.56 -5.03
CA VAL A 105 -6.71 2.24 -4.86
C VAL A 105 -8.15 2.22 -5.38
N LYS A 106 -8.82 3.37 -5.46
CA LYS A 106 -10.20 3.52 -5.96
C LYS A 106 -10.27 3.76 -7.46
N SER A 107 -9.20 4.25 -8.09
CA SER A 107 -9.15 4.45 -9.53
C SER A 107 -9.26 3.10 -10.27
N PRO A 108 -10.27 2.89 -11.13
CA PRO A 108 -10.42 1.64 -11.89
C PRO A 108 -9.20 1.42 -12.78
N THR A 109 -8.39 0.39 -12.51
CA THR A 109 -7.33 -0.02 -13.42
C THR A 109 -7.92 -0.84 -14.55
N VAL A 110 -8.04 -0.24 -15.74
CA VAL A 110 -8.45 -0.94 -16.96
C VAL A 110 -7.20 -1.52 -17.64
N GLY A 111 -7.07 -2.85 -17.64
CA GLY A 111 -6.07 -3.57 -18.45
C GLY A 111 -4.73 -3.89 -17.79
N LYS A 112 -4.10 -4.98 -18.26
CA LYS A 112 -2.84 -5.59 -17.79
C LYS A 112 -1.63 -4.62 -17.63
N PRO A 113 -1.41 -3.61 -18.50
CA PRO A 113 -0.25 -2.72 -18.40
C PRO A 113 -0.39 -1.64 -17.33
N ALA A 114 -1.62 -1.30 -16.93
CA ALA A 114 -1.90 -0.21 -15.99
C ALA A 114 -1.52 -0.57 -14.55
N THR A 115 -1.70 -1.84 -14.16
CA THR A 115 -1.31 -2.35 -12.85
C THR A 115 0.21 -2.42 -12.68
N PHE A 116 0.97 -2.69 -13.75
CA PHE A 116 2.44 -2.82 -13.70
C PHE A 116 3.16 -1.48 -13.87
N SER A 117 2.67 -0.59 -14.74
CA SER A 117 3.31 0.72 -15.01
C SER A 117 3.33 1.64 -13.78
N LYS A 118 2.35 1.51 -12.89
CA LYS A 118 2.28 2.28 -11.65
C LYS A 118 3.36 1.90 -10.63
N PHE A 119 3.88 0.67 -10.68
CA PHE A 119 4.96 0.22 -9.79
C PHE A 119 6.35 0.67 -10.27
N GLU A 120 6.56 0.89 -11.58
CA GLU A 120 7.87 1.32 -12.09
C GLU A 120 8.05 2.85 -12.17
N ILE A 121 6.99 3.61 -12.43
CA ILE A 121 7.09 5.07 -12.63
C ILE A 121 7.48 5.80 -11.33
N GLU A 122 7.14 5.26 -10.16
CA GLU A 122 7.37 5.96 -8.88
C GLU A 122 8.64 5.51 -8.12
N PHE A 123 9.27 4.38 -8.49
CA PHE A 123 10.48 3.89 -7.79
C PHE A 123 11.80 4.10 -8.55
N ARG A 124 11.74 4.48 -9.83
CA ARG A 124 12.93 4.70 -10.68
C ARG A 124 12.94 6.09 -11.29
N GLY A 125 12.65 7.11 -10.49
CA GLY A 125 12.88 8.54 -10.80
C GLY A 125 14.36 8.94 -10.94
N ALA A 126 15.25 8.00 -11.29
CA ALA A 126 16.63 8.26 -11.68
C ALA A 126 16.91 7.44 -12.94
N SER A 127 16.79 8.13 -14.09
CA SER A 127 17.52 7.93 -15.34
C SER A 127 18.20 6.58 -15.58
N VAL A 128 17.75 5.82 -16.60
CA VAL A 128 18.58 5.33 -17.73
C VAL A 128 17.82 4.31 -18.62
N ALA A 129 17.92 4.55 -19.94
CA ALA A 129 17.79 3.66 -21.11
C ALA A 129 16.51 2.81 -21.32
N ARG A 130 15.62 3.36 -22.16
CA ARG A 130 14.44 2.72 -22.77
C ARG A 130 14.71 1.57 -23.74
N GLN A 131 15.96 1.28 -24.09
CA GLN A 131 16.25 0.47 -25.30
C GLN A 131 16.61 -0.99 -25.02
N VAL A 132 16.99 -1.36 -23.79
CA VAL A 132 17.50 -2.72 -23.49
C VAL A 132 16.40 -3.70 -23.03
N LEU A 133 15.24 -3.20 -22.60
CA LEU A 133 14.20 -4.02 -21.97
C LEU A 133 13.24 -4.73 -22.94
N ALA A 134 13.18 -4.31 -24.21
CA ALA A 134 12.21 -4.88 -25.17
C ALA A 134 12.52 -6.35 -25.52
N ASP A 135 13.81 -6.68 -25.62
CA ASP A 135 14.24 -8.02 -26.02
C ASP A 135 14.11 -9.03 -24.86
N GLU A 136 14.39 -8.61 -23.63
CA GLU A 136 14.29 -9.47 -22.44
C GLU A 136 12.82 -9.77 -22.05
N TYR A 137 11.90 -8.86 -22.37
CA TYR A 137 10.46 -9.01 -22.10
C TYR A 137 9.80 -10.09 -22.98
N THR A 138 10.19 -10.14 -24.26
CA THR A 138 9.64 -11.10 -25.22
C THR A 138 10.02 -12.54 -24.84
N GLN A 139 11.22 -12.74 -24.31
CA GLN A 139 11.74 -14.06 -23.96
C GLN A 139 11.19 -14.60 -22.62
N ARG A 140 10.93 -13.72 -21.64
CA ARG A 140 10.28 -14.10 -20.37
C ARG A 140 8.77 -14.37 -20.51
N SER A 141 8.06 -13.60 -21.33
CA SER A 141 6.62 -13.80 -21.57
C SER A 141 6.29 -15.20 -22.10
N SER A 142 7.23 -15.83 -22.82
CA SER A 142 7.01 -17.15 -23.41
C SER A 142 6.99 -18.28 -22.36
N ARG A 143 7.53 -18.07 -21.15
CA ARG A 143 7.67 -19.12 -20.12
C ARG A 143 6.61 -19.09 -19.02
N GLU A 144 5.85 -18.00 -18.88
CA GLU A 144 4.83 -17.82 -17.82
C GLU A 144 3.37 -17.94 -18.30
N SER A 145 3.15 -18.42 -19.53
CA SER A 145 1.87 -18.25 -20.25
C SER A 145 0.66 -19.08 -19.74
N THR A 146 0.66 -19.61 -18.52
CA THR A 146 -0.47 -20.42 -17.99
C THR A 146 -0.97 -20.05 -16.61
N LEU A 147 -0.30 -19.19 -15.83
CA LEU A 147 -0.70 -18.94 -14.44
C LEU A 147 -1.85 -17.93 -14.27
N TRP A 148 -2.14 -17.11 -15.29
CA TRP A 148 -3.08 -15.98 -15.18
C TRP A 148 -4.43 -16.19 -15.88
N ARG A 149 -4.77 -17.41 -16.27
CA ARG A 149 -5.98 -17.72 -17.06
C ARG A 149 -7.21 -18.17 -16.26
N ARG A 150 -7.26 -18.00 -14.93
CA ARG A 150 -8.42 -18.46 -14.15
C ARG A 150 -8.97 -17.41 -13.20
N THR A 151 -9.75 -16.49 -13.75
CA THR A 151 -10.89 -15.90 -13.05
C THR A 151 -12.11 -15.95 -13.99
N PRO A 152 -13.21 -16.62 -13.64
CA PRO A 152 -14.43 -16.58 -14.44
C PRO A 152 -15.03 -15.17 -14.35
N SER A 153 -15.29 -14.57 -15.50
CA SER A 153 -16.09 -13.35 -15.61
C SER A 153 -17.52 -13.66 -15.15
N MET A 154 -17.93 -13.15 -14.00
CA MET A 154 -19.34 -13.13 -13.59
C MET A 154 -20.10 -12.16 -14.51
N ARG A 155 -20.55 -12.66 -15.67
CA ARG A 155 -21.52 -11.96 -16.52
C ARG A 155 -22.90 -12.19 -15.91
N ARG A 156 -23.44 -11.14 -15.30
CA ARG A 156 -24.82 -11.04 -14.78
C ARG A 156 -25.81 -11.44 -15.90
N THR A 157 -26.53 -12.55 -15.72
CA THR A 157 -27.69 -12.89 -16.57
C THR A 157 -28.86 -12.00 -16.18
N ALA A 158 -29.32 -11.18 -17.12
CA ALA A 158 -30.60 -10.50 -17.00
C ALA A 158 -31.71 -11.54 -17.22
N GLN A 159 -32.57 -11.76 -16.23
CA GLN A 159 -33.83 -12.48 -16.40
C GLN A 159 -34.88 -11.49 -16.91
N THR A 160 -35.42 -11.75 -18.10
CA THR A 160 -36.66 -11.14 -18.60
C THR A 160 -37.88 -11.80 -17.94
N PRO A 161 -38.86 -11.06 -17.42
CA PRO A 161 -40.10 -11.65 -16.92
C PRO A 161 -41.00 -12.06 -18.09
N VAL A 162 -41.47 -13.31 -18.07
CA VAL A 162 -42.48 -13.84 -19.00
C VAL A 162 -43.86 -13.41 -18.50
N ALA A 163 -44.62 -12.71 -19.35
CA ALA A 163 -46.02 -12.38 -19.09
C ALA A 163 -46.88 -13.64 -19.16
N GLN A 164 -47.71 -13.87 -18.15
CA GLN A 164 -48.74 -14.92 -18.16
C GLN A 164 -50.01 -14.40 -18.82
N ILE A 165 -50.51 -15.14 -19.81
CA ILE A 165 -51.93 -15.20 -20.21
C ILE A 165 -52.30 -16.68 -20.25
#